data_AF-A0A1G7UZK1-F1
#
_entry.id   AF-A0A1G7UZK1-F1
#
_cell.length_a   1.000
_cell.length_b   1.000
_cell.length_c   1.000
_cell.angle_alpha   90.00
_cell.angle_beta   90.00
_cell.angle_gamma   90.00
#
_symmetry.space_group_name_H-M   'P 1'
#
loop_
_entity.id
_entity.type
_entity.pdbx_description
1 polymer ?
#
loop_
_entity_poly.entity_id
_entity_poly.type
_entity_poly.pdbx_seq_one_letter_code
_entity_poly.pdbx_strand_id
1 'polypeptide(L)'
;MRRLNGRRIARRLWVGGPDGERGAVAVAMALLVPLLLAAAALAVDSAAQWMARNQVITGADSAALAQAMDCAVDNCGSSDNVKAKISYYFITNNKGSKLASLQPGTGWIQWDGNQRATRSQGTWEIHNLFGSAVGVTSTPLTVESMARWTGAPTALADLPLAVSLCAYDSTLHGLGSTSSTTTLTLHTDTAGPSCTVPGGGTASGTTVLTSGSSGCRQRSTVADQLGVATTQPADCTSSYLDGLVGSDIWVPVYDQSTATSAHVYAYAAMHVTSVSTASPASVTGYWTYGARQINTPDTVPTAPDLGARAVFLWDPDTWQGVRCPC
;
A
#
# COMPACT_ATOMS: atom_id res chain seq x y z
N MET A 1 87.92 22.30 -43.52
CA MET A 1 86.57 22.26 -42.91
C MET A 1 85.64 23.05 -43.84
N ARG A 2 84.45 22.67 -44.29
CA ARG A 2 83.59 21.49 -44.15
C ARG A 2 82.59 21.60 -45.33
N ARG A 3 82.53 20.61 -46.23
CA ARG A 3 81.57 20.57 -47.35
C ARG A 3 80.17 20.32 -46.79
N LEU A 4 79.17 21.13 -47.18
CA LEU A 4 77.76 20.83 -46.94
C LEU A 4 77.15 20.20 -48.19
N ASN A 5 76.84 18.90 -48.06
CA ASN A 5 76.08 18.09 -48.99
C ASN A 5 74.76 17.77 -48.27
N GLY A 6 73.60 18.15 -48.84
CA GLY A 6 72.31 18.10 -48.16
C GLY A 6 71.16 17.68 -49.07
N ARG A 7 71.13 16.39 -49.38
CA ARG A 7 70.00 15.53 -49.79
C ARG A 7 68.66 16.21 -50.12
N ARG A 8 68.27 16.12 -51.40
CA ARG A 8 66.87 16.24 -51.85
C ARG A 8 66.08 15.03 -51.33
N ILE A 9 65.11 15.27 -50.45
CA ILE A 9 64.13 14.28 -50.02
C ILE A 9 63.08 14.16 -51.14
N ALA A 10 63.15 13.08 -51.91
CA ALA A 10 62.10 12.71 -52.85
C ALA A 10 60.86 12.27 -52.05
N ARG A 11 59.80 13.09 -52.08
CA ARG A 11 58.46 12.68 -51.65
C ARG A 11 57.97 11.61 -52.63
N ARG A 12 57.97 10.35 -52.19
CA ARG A 12 57.18 9.29 -52.84
C ARG A 12 55.71 9.57 -52.56
N LEU A 13 55.04 10.19 -53.52
CA LEU A 13 53.59 10.09 -53.68
C LEU A 13 53.26 8.62 -53.96
N TRP A 14 52.70 7.95 -52.95
CA TRP A 14 51.98 6.69 -53.15
C TRP A 14 50.50 7.04 -53.26
N VAL A 15 50.00 7.01 -54.49
CA VAL A 15 48.57 6.84 -54.80
C VAL A 15 48.52 5.85 -55.96
N GLY A 16 47.70 4.81 -55.83
CA GLY A 16 47.44 3.89 -56.94
C GLY A 16 47.35 2.43 -56.52
N GLY A 17 46.59 2.12 -55.47
CA GLY A 17 45.94 0.80 -55.33
C GLY A 17 44.47 0.91 -55.75
N PRO A 18 43.70 -0.19 -55.79
CA PRO A 18 42.25 -0.16 -56.00
C PRO A 18 41.54 0.52 -54.80
N ASP A 19 41.70 1.84 -54.71
CA ASP A 19 41.39 2.70 -53.57
C ASP A 19 39.92 3.22 -53.61
N GLY A 20 39.18 2.92 -54.69
CA GLY A 20 37.78 3.36 -54.86
C GLY A 20 36.81 2.75 -53.86
N GLU A 21 36.98 1.47 -53.51
CA GLU A 21 36.10 0.75 -52.58
C GLU A 21 36.32 1.18 -51.12
N ARG A 22 37.56 1.50 -50.73
CA ARG A 22 37.88 1.93 -49.35
C ARG A 22 37.32 3.32 -49.03
N GLY A 23 37.23 4.19 -50.03
CA GLY A 23 36.60 5.51 -49.89
C GLY A 23 35.08 5.42 -49.67
N ALA A 24 34.40 4.55 -50.44
CA ALA A 24 32.96 4.36 -50.32
C ALA A 24 32.58 3.78 -48.94
N VAL A 25 33.34 2.81 -48.43
CA VAL A 25 33.14 2.25 -47.08
C VAL A 25 33.39 3.30 -45.99
N ALA A 26 34.40 4.16 -46.14
CA ALA A 26 34.68 5.22 -45.19
C ALA A 26 33.53 6.24 -45.11
N VAL A 27 32.96 6.64 -46.25
CA VAL A 27 31.79 7.54 -46.29
C VAL A 27 30.55 6.85 -45.71
N ALA A 28 30.31 5.59 -46.04
CA ALA A 28 29.20 4.82 -45.48
C ALA A 28 29.29 4.70 -43.94
N MET A 29 30.48 4.40 -43.40
CA MET A 29 30.71 4.34 -41.95
C MET A 29 30.57 5.72 -41.30
N ALA A 30 31.09 6.77 -41.94
CA ALA A 30 30.96 8.14 -41.44
C ALA A 30 29.50 8.60 -41.33
N LEU A 31 28.61 8.06 -42.17
CA LEU A 31 27.17 8.35 -42.11
C LEU A 31 26.41 7.41 -41.16
N LEU A 32 26.73 6.11 -41.17
CA LEU A 32 25.98 5.10 -40.40
C LEU A 32 26.33 5.12 -38.91
N VAL A 33 27.60 5.30 -38.55
CA VAL A 33 28.01 5.25 -37.13
C VAL A 33 27.35 6.36 -36.30
N PRO A 34 27.32 7.64 -36.73
CA PRO A 34 26.59 8.68 -36.00
C PRO A 34 25.09 8.40 -35.90
N LEU A 35 24.48 7.82 -36.95
CA LEU A 35 23.07 7.48 -36.95
C LEU A 35 22.74 6.38 -35.92
N LEU A 36 23.59 5.36 -35.84
CA LEU A 36 23.47 4.30 -34.84
C LEU A 36 23.71 4.81 -33.42
N LEU A 37 24.70 5.70 -33.23
CA LEU A 37 24.97 6.33 -31.94
C LEU A 37 23.81 7.25 -31.50
N ALA A 38 23.21 8.00 -32.43
CA ALA A 38 22.03 8.81 -32.15
C ALA A 38 20.82 7.95 -31.74
N ALA A 39 20.58 6.83 -32.44
CA ALA A 39 19.53 5.89 -32.06
C ALA A 39 19.79 5.25 -30.68
N ALA A 40 21.04 4.90 -30.38
CA ALA A 40 21.42 4.36 -29.07
C ALA A 40 21.23 5.40 -27.94
N ALA A 41 21.58 6.67 -28.18
CA ALA A 41 21.37 7.75 -27.23
C ALA A 41 19.89 7.97 -26.89
N LEU A 42 19.00 7.98 -27.89
CA LEU A 42 17.56 8.05 -27.70
C LEU A 42 17.01 6.86 -26.91
N ALA A 43 17.52 5.65 -27.19
CA ALA A 43 17.13 4.45 -26.45
C ALA A 43 17.53 4.54 -24.96
N VAL A 44 18.72 5.05 -24.65
CA VAL A 44 19.17 5.25 -23.26
C VAL A 44 18.34 6.31 -22.54
N ASP A 45 18.06 7.45 -23.17
CA ASP A 45 17.25 8.51 -22.57
C ASP A 45 15.81 8.05 -22.29
N SER A 46 15.18 7.34 -23.23
CA SER A 46 13.83 6.78 -23.03
C SER A 46 13.78 5.71 -21.95
N ALA A 47 14.79 4.83 -21.87
CA ALA A 47 14.91 3.86 -20.78
C ALA A 47 15.08 4.56 -19.42
N ALA A 48 15.92 5.59 -19.34
CA ALA A 48 16.13 6.36 -18.12
C ALA A 48 14.85 7.07 -17.66
N GLN A 49 14.09 7.67 -18.58
CA GLN A 49 12.79 8.27 -18.28
C GLN A 49 11.78 7.26 -17.76
N TRP A 50 11.73 6.06 -18.36
CA TRP A 50 10.81 5.01 -17.93
C TRP A 50 11.15 4.48 -16.53
N MET A 51 12.45 4.27 -16.26
CA MET A 51 12.90 3.86 -14.93
C MET A 51 12.60 4.93 -13.87
N ALA A 52 12.86 6.20 -14.17
CA ALA A 52 12.55 7.31 -13.27
C ALA A 52 11.04 7.39 -13.00
N ARG A 53 10.20 7.23 -14.04
CA ARG A 53 8.75 7.23 -13.89
C ARG A 53 8.24 6.14 -12.96
N ASN A 54 8.68 4.90 -13.14
CA ASN A 54 8.25 3.79 -12.28
C ASN A 54 8.66 4.00 -10.81
N GLN A 55 9.86 4.54 -10.59
CA GLN A 55 10.35 4.83 -9.26
C GLN A 55 9.53 5.92 -8.56
N VAL A 56 9.19 7.00 -9.28
CA VAL A 56 8.34 8.08 -8.78
C VAL A 56 6.92 7.58 -8.47
N ILE A 57 6.34 6.73 -9.33
CA ILE A 57 5.03 6.10 -9.10
C ILE A 57 5.04 5.24 -7.84
N THR A 58 6.03 4.37 -7.70
CA THR A 58 6.16 3.51 -6.52
C THR A 58 6.33 4.35 -5.24
N GLY A 59 7.10 5.44 -5.32
CA GLY A 59 7.24 6.41 -4.24
C GLY A 59 5.90 7.06 -3.89
N ALA A 60 5.13 7.49 -4.89
CA ALA A 60 3.83 8.12 -4.71
C ALA A 60 2.82 7.17 -4.04
N ASP A 61 2.74 5.93 -4.53
CA ASP A 61 1.86 4.89 -4.01
C ASP A 61 2.20 4.54 -2.55
N SER A 62 3.48 4.35 -2.25
CA SER A 62 3.90 4.05 -0.87
C SER A 62 3.58 5.18 0.09
N ALA A 63 3.73 6.44 -0.34
CA ALA A 63 3.41 7.60 0.49
C ALA A 63 1.90 7.78 0.67
N ALA A 64 1.10 7.59 -0.38
CA ALA A 64 -0.36 7.63 -0.30
C ALA A 64 -0.90 6.54 0.64
N LEU A 65 -0.39 5.31 0.52
CA LEU A 65 -0.76 4.19 1.40
C LEU A 65 -0.33 4.43 2.85
N ALA A 66 0.90 4.89 3.10
CA ALA A 66 1.37 5.16 4.46
C ALA A 66 0.49 6.21 5.17
N GLN A 67 0.13 7.28 4.48
CA GLN A 67 -0.78 8.27 5.05
C GLN A 67 -2.20 7.72 5.23
N ALA A 68 -2.70 6.93 4.28
CA ALA A 68 -4.00 6.29 4.42
C ALA A 68 -4.03 5.33 5.61
N MET A 69 -2.93 4.65 5.92
CA MET A 69 -2.78 3.84 7.14
C MET A 69 -2.86 4.67 8.40
N ASP A 70 -2.09 5.76 8.49
CA ASP A 70 -2.12 6.70 9.61
C ASP A 70 -3.53 7.26 9.81
N CYS A 71 -4.19 7.63 8.72
CA CYS A 71 -5.56 8.13 8.75
C CYS A 71 -6.59 7.06 9.12
N ALA A 72 -6.39 5.82 8.68
CA ALA A 72 -7.27 4.71 9.01
C ALA A 72 -7.21 4.38 10.51
N VAL A 73 -6.11 4.66 11.22
CA VAL A 73 -6.03 4.51 12.68
C VAL A 73 -6.40 5.78 13.46
N ASP A 74 -7.08 6.73 12.82
CA ASP A 74 -7.48 8.03 13.39
C ASP A 74 -6.30 8.94 13.80
N ASN A 75 -5.13 8.72 13.19
CA ASN A 75 -3.91 9.51 13.40
C ASN A 75 -3.57 10.37 12.17
N CYS A 76 -4.58 10.89 11.47
CA CYS A 76 -4.39 11.76 10.30
C CYS A 76 -3.56 13.01 10.64
N GLY A 77 -3.75 13.60 11.83
CA GLY A 77 -3.22 14.91 12.19
C GLY A 77 -3.94 16.07 11.48
N SER A 78 -3.45 17.30 11.66
CA SER A 78 -3.93 18.48 10.92
C SER A 78 -3.47 18.43 9.46
N SER A 79 -4.17 19.16 8.57
CA SER A 79 -3.84 19.22 7.13
C SER A 79 -2.38 19.59 6.83
N ASP A 80 -1.75 20.40 7.68
CA ASP A 80 -0.34 20.79 7.51
C ASP A 80 0.62 19.68 7.93
N ASN A 81 0.28 18.91 8.97
CA ASN A 81 1.04 17.73 9.39
C ASN A 81 0.97 16.60 8.36
N VAL A 82 -0.20 16.43 7.70
CA VAL A 82 -0.40 15.45 6.61
C VAL A 82 0.56 15.73 5.45
N LYS A 83 0.67 16.99 5.02
CA LYS A 83 1.58 17.39 3.93
C LYS A 83 3.04 17.09 4.29
N ALA A 84 3.48 17.48 5.48
CA ALA A 84 4.84 17.26 5.94
C ALA A 84 5.19 15.76 6.06
N LYS A 85 4.26 14.93 6.59
CA LYS A 85 4.43 13.48 6.71
C LYS A 85 4.58 12.80 5.36
N ILE A 86 3.74 13.13 4.37
CA ILE A 86 3.87 12.52 3.04
C ILE A 86 5.11 13.00 2.31
N SER A 87 5.46 14.28 2.34
CA SER A 87 6.74 14.73 1.76
C SER A 87 7.91 13.97 2.39
N TYR A 88 7.86 13.73 3.71
CA TYR A 88 8.82 12.88 4.39
C TYR A 88 8.78 11.44 3.86
N TYR A 89 7.62 10.76 3.85
CA TYR A 89 7.51 9.38 3.36
C TYR A 89 7.97 9.22 1.90
N PHE A 90 7.60 10.17 1.05
CA PHE A 90 7.98 10.20 -0.35
C PHE A 90 9.49 10.33 -0.53
N ILE A 91 10.14 11.24 0.22
CA ILE A 91 11.60 11.41 0.19
C ILE A 91 12.32 10.21 0.80
N THR A 92 11.82 9.67 1.93
CA THR A 92 12.48 8.54 2.63
C THR A 92 12.31 7.21 1.92
N ASN A 93 11.21 6.99 1.19
CA ASN A 93 11.01 5.79 0.38
C ASN A 93 11.77 5.88 -0.94
N ASN A 94 12.16 7.09 -1.37
CA ASN A 94 12.95 7.32 -2.55
C ASN A 94 14.48 7.31 -2.28
N LYS A 95 15.00 6.43 -1.41
CA LYS A 95 16.46 6.32 -1.19
C LYS A 95 17.26 5.94 -2.44
N GLY A 96 16.58 5.47 -3.48
CA GLY A 96 17.14 5.22 -4.82
C GLY A 96 17.20 6.46 -5.72
N SER A 97 16.73 7.65 -5.32
CA SER A 97 16.82 8.90 -6.12
C SER A 97 18.23 9.47 -6.20
N LYS A 98 19.21 8.58 -6.38
CA LYS A 98 20.54 8.89 -6.93
C LYS A 98 20.55 8.85 -8.46
N LEU A 99 19.40 8.74 -9.13
CA LEU A 99 19.26 9.40 -10.43
C LEU A 99 19.28 10.91 -10.13
N ALA A 100 20.44 11.53 -10.40
CA ALA A 100 20.91 12.83 -9.91
C ALA A 100 20.09 14.07 -10.38
N SER A 101 18.77 13.98 -10.46
CA SER A 101 17.94 14.96 -11.15
C SER A 101 16.55 15.18 -10.57
N LEU A 102 16.04 14.31 -9.69
CA LEU A 102 14.69 14.49 -9.16
C LEU A 102 14.69 15.60 -8.11
N GLN A 103 14.37 16.83 -8.52
CA GLN A 103 14.01 17.92 -7.60
C GLN A 103 12.77 17.50 -6.79
N PRO A 104 12.61 17.89 -5.51
CA PRO A 104 11.38 17.65 -4.77
C PRO A 104 10.20 18.31 -5.49
N GLY A 105 9.27 17.52 -6.00
CA GLY A 105 8.04 18.06 -6.59
C GLY A 105 7.13 18.68 -5.52
N THR A 106 6.49 19.78 -5.86
CA THR A 106 5.37 20.32 -5.08
C THR A 106 4.19 19.37 -5.18
N GLY A 107 3.78 18.83 -4.04
CA GLY A 107 2.61 17.97 -3.94
C GLY A 107 1.59 18.46 -2.94
N TRP A 108 0.32 18.23 -3.24
CA TRP A 108 -0.78 18.54 -2.34
C TRP A 108 -1.57 17.28 -2.02
N ILE A 109 -2.05 17.21 -0.78
CA ILE A 109 -2.94 16.14 -0.32
C ILE A 109 -4.25 16.76 0.06
N GLN A 110 -5.31 16.24 -0.55
CA GLN A 110 -6.66 16.42 -0.07
C GLN A 110 -7.03 15.23 0.80
N TRP A 111 -7.43 15.54 2.02
CA TRP A 111 -8.21 14.64 2.84
C TRP A 111 -9.67 15.01 2.62
N ASP A 112 -10.46 14.03 2.19
CA ASP A 112 -11.92 14.14 2.23
C ASP A 112 -12.41 13.20 3.32
N GLY A 113 -12.83 13.76 4.46
CA GLY A 113 -13.40 13.00 5.56
C GLY A 113 -14.66 12.22 5.17
N ASN A 114 -15.40 12.67 4.14
CA ASN A 114 -16.57 11.97 3.64
C ASN A 114 -16.18 10.79 2.74
N GLN A 115 -15.07 10.89 1.99
CA GLN A 115 -14.64 9.85 1.05
C GLN A 115 -13.50 8.95 1.55
N ARG A 116 -12.93 9.25 2.72
CA ARG A 116 -11.87 8.48 3.39
C ARG A 116 -10.74 8.13 2.44
N ALA A 117 -10.17 9.19 1.88
CA ALA A 117 -9.18 9.11 0.83
C ALA A 117 -8.03 10.08 1.04
N THR A 118 -6.86 9.69 0.56
CA THR A 118 -5.65 10.51 0.43
C THR A 118 -5.23 10.52 -1.04
N ARG A 119 -4.92 11.70 -1.54
CA ARG A 119 -4.38 11.91 -2.88
C ARG A 119 -2.99 12.51 -2.74
N SER A 120 -2.03 12.08 -3.55
CA SER A 120 -0.69 12.64 -3.62
C SER A 120 -0.41 12.94 -5.09
N GLN A 121 -0.09 14.20 -5.39
CA GLN A 121 0.39 14.61 -6.70
C GLN A 121 1.79 15.17 -6.54
N GLY A 122 2.65 15.08 -7.55
CA GLY A 122 3.87 15.86 -7.60
C GLY A 122 4.35 16.07 -9.03
N THR A 123 5.17 17.09 -9.23
CA THR A 123 5.82 17.38 -10.52
C THR A 123 7.32 17.28 -10.36
N TRP A 124 7.97 16.49 -11.20
CA TRP A 124 9.42 16.28 -11.20
C TRP A 124 10.01 16.65 -12.55
N GLU A 125 11.28 17.03 -12.55
CA GLU A 125 12.04 17.18 -13.78
C GLU A 125 13.00 16.01 -13.94
N ILE A 126 12.95 15.35 -15.10
CA ILE A 126 13.90 14.31 -15.49
C ILE A 126 14.89 14.94 -16.48
N HIS A 127 16.16 15.02 -16.08
CA HIS A 127 17.24 15.43 -16.96
C HIS A 127 17.60 14.30 -17.94
N ASN A 128 17.62 14.63 -19.23
CA ASN A 128 18.05 13.70 -20.28
C ASN A 128 19.58 13.70 -20.35
N LEU A 129 20.19 12.51 -20.49
CA LEU A 129 21.65 12.37 -20.58
C LEU A 129 22.17 12.86 -21.93
N PHE A 130 21.44 12.58 -23.01
CA PHE A 130 21.82 12.94 -24.37
C PHE A 130 20.87 13.96 -25.03
N GLY A 131 19.71 14.20 -24.44
CA GLY A 131 18.73 15.18 -24.92
C GLY A 131 19.26 16.61 -25.05
N SER A 132 20.32 16.97 -24.32
CA SER A 132 21.00 18.27 -24.47
C SER A 132 21.58 18.49 -25.88
N ALA A 133 21.95 17.42 -26.59
CA ALA A 133 22.45 17.50 -27.96
C ALA A 133 21.37 17.91 -28.98
N VAL A 134 20.09 17.75 -28.63
CA VAL A 134 18.92 18.13 -29.44
C VAL A 134 18.10 19.26 -28.82
N GLY A 135 18.63 19.92 -27.78
CA GLY A 135 17.98 21.06 -27.10
C GLY A 135 16.89 20.69 -26.09
N VAL A 136 16.75 19.42 -25.72
CA VAL A 136 15.77 18.93 -24.72
C VAL A 136 16.51 18.48 -23.46
N THR A 137 16.74 19.41 -22.53
CA THR A 137 17.54 19.17 -21.33
C THR A 137 16.76 18.53 -20.18
N SER A 138 15.45 18.79 -20.08
CA SER A 138 14.59 18.18 -19.07
C SER A 138 13.18 17.91 -19.60
N THR A 139 12.51 16.96 -18.97
CA THR A 139 11.10 16.65 -19.22
C THR A 139 10.32 16.67 -17.91
N PRO A 140 9.18 17.38 -17.84
CA PRO A 140 8.33 17.37 -16.67
C PRO A 140 7.58 16.04 -16.59
N LEU A 141 7.62 15.40 -15.42
CA LEU A 141 6.86 14.22 -15.08
C LEU A 141 5.89 14.60 -13.96
N THR A 142 4.59 14.50 -14.21
CA THR A 142 3.58 14.60 -13.15
C THR A 142 3.09 13.20 -12.83
N VAL A 143 3.13 12.83 -11.55
CA VAL A 143 2.57 11.57 -11.05
C VAL A 143 1.53 11.89 -10.01
N GLU A 144 0.47 11.11 -10.06
CA GLU A 144 -0.62 11.16 -9.12
C GLU A 144 -0.88 9.75 -8.59
N SER A 145 -1.05 9.64 -7.28
CA SER A 145 -1.43 8.40 -6.60
C SER A 145 -2.50 8.70 -5.58
N MET A 146 -3.36 7.72 -5.35
CA MET A 146 -4.47 7.84 -4.43
C MET A 146 -4.62 6.55 -3.62
N ALA A 147 -4.90 6.70 -2.33
CA ALA A 147 -5.24 5.59 -1.45
C ALA A 147 -6.54 5.90 -0.72
N ARG A 148 -7.30 4.85 -0.39
CA ARG A 148 -8.57 4.94 0.34
C ARG A 148 -8.58 3.95 1.48
N TRP A 149 -9.45 4.21 2.45
CA TRP A 149 -9.75 3.27 3.51
C TRP A 149 -11.25 3.15 3.76
N THR A 150 -11.68 1.96 4.17
CA THR A 150 -13.08 1.63 4.46
C THR A 150 -13.11 0.49 5.48
N GLY A 151 -14.29 0.13 5.99
CA GLY A 151 -14.44 -1.08 6.82
C GLY A 151 -13.92 -2.31 6.08
N ALA A 152 -13.25 -3.21 6.80
CA ALA A 152 -12.63 -4.38 6.15
C ALA A 152 -13.69 -5.29 5.50
N PRO A 153 -13.66 -5.54 4.17
CA PRO A 153 -14.58 -6.49 3.54
C PRO A 153 -14.23 -7.94 3.83
N THR A 154 -12.93 -8.22 3.95
CA THR A 154 -12.37 -9.56 4.11
C THR A 154 -11.22 -9.48 5.09
N ALA A 155 -11.14 -10.43 5.99
CA ALA A 155 -10.09 -10.50 7.00
C ALA A 155 -9.63 -11.92 7.22
N LEU A 156 -8.37 -12.05 7.65
CA LEU A 156 -7.93 -13.19 8.43
C LEU A 156 -8.06 -12.79 9.90
N ALA A 157 -9.12 -13.24 10.56
CA ALA A 157 -9.31 -13.05 11.99
C ALA A 157 -8.21 -13.81 12.75
N ASP A 158 -7.61 -13.15 13.73
CA ASP A 158 -6.52 -13.71 14.54
C ASP A 158 -7.02 -14.65 15.64
N LEU A 159 -8.34 -14.76 15.79
CA LEU A 159 -9.01 -15.71 16.67
C LEU A 159 -10.20 -16.33 15.95
N PRO A 160 -10.51 -17.62 16.18
CA PRO A 160 -11.70 -18.26 15.66
C PRO A 160 -12.90 -17.93 16.57
N LEU A 161 -13.12 -16.65 16.86
CA LEU A 161 -14.16 -16.17 17.75
C LEU A 161 -14.82 -14.95 17.10
N ALA A 162 -16.15 -14.97 17.00
CA ALA A 162 -16.94 -13.82 16.59
C ALA A 162 -17.74 -13.27 17.77
N VAL A 163 -17.95 -11.97 17.77
CA VAL A 163 -18.70 -11.25 18.80
C VAL A 163 -20.00 -10.74 18.17
N SER A 164 -21.11 -10.83 18.88
CA SER A 164 -22.35 -10.25 18.38
C SER A 164 -22.24 -8.72 18.32
N LEU A 165 -22.91 -8.09 17.36
CA LEU A 165 -22.99 -6.63 17.27
C LEU A 165 -23.44 -6.01 18.60
N CYS A 166 -24.37 -6.67 19.30
CA CYS A 166 -24.88 -6.22 20.58
C CYS A 166 -23.87 -6.33 21.72
N ALA A 167 -23.09 -7.42 21.78
CA ALA A 167 -22.00 -7.53 22.74
C ALA A 167 -20.89 -6.51 22.46
N TYR A 168 -20.58 -6.27 21.18
CA TYR A 168 -19.66 -5.22 20.77
C TYR A 168 -20.14 -3.84 21.24
N ASP A 169 -21.37 -3.44 20.88
CA ASP A 169 -21.92 -2.13 21.24
C ASP A 169 -22.00 -1.93 22.77
N SER A 170 -22.34 -2.99 23.52
CA SER A 170 -22.42 -2.93 24.99
C SER A 170 -21.07 -2.73 25.68
N THR A 171 -19.97 -3.11 25.02
CA THR A 171 -18.60 -3.01 25.54
C THR A 171 -17.85 -1.83 24.94
N LEU A 172 -18.46 -1.15 23.96
CA LEU A 172 -17.89 0.00 23.29
C LEU A 172 -18.10 1.25 24.15
N HIS A 173 -17.01 1.71 24.79
CA HIS A 173 -16.98 2.95 25.58
C HIS A 173 -16.15 4.05 24.91
N GLY A 174 -16.22 4.09 23.57
CA GLY A 174 -15.40 4.93 22.70
C GLY A 174 -14.22 4.15 22.11
N LEU A 175 -14.05 4.22 20.79
CA LEU A 175 -12.93 3.57 20.10
C LEU A 175 -11.60 4.18 20.54
N GLY A 176 -10.61 3.33 20.83
CA GLY A 176 -9.30 3.74 21.32
C GLY A 176 -9.26 4.09 22.82
N SER A 177 -10.37 3.96 23.55
CA SER A 177 -10.40 4.17 24.99
C SER A 177 -9.73 3.01 25.74
N THR A 178 -8.61 3.29 26.39
CA THR A 178 -7.91 2.31 27.26
C THR A 178 -8.58 2.12 28.61
N SER A 179 -9.61 2.92 28.93
CA SER A 179 -10.29 2.91 30.23
C SER A 179 -11.31 1.78 30.38
N SER A 180 -11.64 1.09 29.29
CA SER A 180 -12.62 0.01 29.29
C SER A 180 -12.08 -1.21 28.56
N THR A 181 -11.53 -2.15 29.33
CA THR A 181 -11.10 -3.43 28.80
C THR A 181 -12.27 -4.41 28.76
N THR A 182 -12.31 -5.20 27.68
CA THR A 182 -13.26 -6.28 27.44
C THR A 182 -12.51 -7.60 27.40
N THR A 183 -13.04 -8.62 28.05
CA THR A 183 -12.51 -9.98 28.00
C THR A 183 -13.37 -10.82 27.06
N LEU A 184 -12.75 -11.31 25.99
CA LEU A 184 -13.35 -12.24 25.05
C LEU A 184 -12.92 -13.66 25.43
N THR A 185 -13.86 -14.46 25.90
CA THR A 185 -13.65 -15.89 26.15
C THR A 185 -13.79 -16.66 24.85
N LEU A 186 -12.89 -17.60 24.57
CA LEU A 186 -12.93 -18.50 23.41
C LEU A 186 -13.95 -19.63 23.67
N HIS A 187 -15.18 -19.23 23.94
CA HIS A 187 -16.33 -20.08 24.19
C HIS A 187 -17.57 -19.43 23.56
N THR A 188 -18.51 -20.26 23.14
CA THR A 188 -19.80 -19.76 22.67
C THR A 188 -20.66 -19.45 23.87
N ASP A 189 -20.94 -18.17 24.08
CA ASP A 189 -21.85 -17.69 25.11
C ASP A 189 -23.02 -16.97 24.44
N THR A 190 -24.23 -17.47 24.66
CA THR A 190 -25.46 -16.89 24.11
C THR A 190 -26.19 -16.02 25.13
N ALA A 191 -25.76 -16.01 26.40
CA ALA A 191 -26.37 -15.28 27.50
C ALA A 191 -25.91 -13.80 27.60
N GLY A 192 -25.05 -13.36 26.67
CA GLY A 192 -24.54 -11.99 26.64
C GLY A 192 -25.58 -10.92 26.26
N PRO A 193 -25.16 -9.66 26.22
CA PRO A 193 -25.99 -8.52 25.84
C PRO A 193 -26.70 -8.77 24.50
N SER A 194 -28.01 -8.52 24.47
CA SER A 194 -28.85 -8.73 23.30
C SER A 194 -29.49 -7.43 22.86
N CYS A 195 -29.64 -7.27 21.55
CA CYS A 195 -30.24 -6.11 20.91
C CYS A 195 -30.81 -6.49 19.54
N THR A 196 -31.65 -5.62 18.99
CA THR A 196 -32.16 -5.77 17.61
C THR A 196 -31.11 -5.25 16.64
N VAL A 197 -30.70 -6.09 15.69
CA VAL A 197 -29.70 -5.73 14.68
C VAL A 197 -30.36 -5.10 13.44
N PRO A 198 -29.61 -4.37 12.58
CA PRO A 198 -30.17 -3.70 11.39
C PRO A 198 -30.94 -4.62 10.42
N GLY A 199 -30.69 -5.93 10.44
CA GLY A 199 -31.40 -6.93 9.65
C GLY A 199 -32.72 -7.46 10.25
N GLY A 200 -33.19 -6.92 11.38
CA GLY A 200 -34.45 -7.31 12.02
C GLY A 200 -34.39 -8.56 12.91
N GLY A 201 -33.19 -9.14 13.08
CA GLY A 201 -32.94 -10.26 14.00
C GLY A 201 -32.43 -9.81 15.38
N THR A 202 -32.08 -10.77 16.22
CA THR A 202 -31.40 -10.56 17.50
C THR A 202 -30.06 -11.27 17.50
N ALA A 203 -29.01 -10.57 17.91
CA ALA A 203 -27.70 -11.15 18.16
C ALA A 203 -27.34 -11.01 19.65
N SER A 204 -26.67 -12.00 20.23
CA SER A 204 -26.21 -11.93 21.61
C SER A 204 -24.90 -12.67 21.82
N GLY A 205 -24.10 -12.16 22.75
CA GLY A 205 -22.87 -12.78 23.26
C GLY A 205 -21.77 -13.02 22.21
N THR A 206 -21.12 -14.17 22.29
CA THR A 206 -19.96 -14.58 21.48
C THR A 206 -20.16 -15.97 20.90
N THR A 207 -19.53 -16.27 19.77
CA THR A 207 -19.55 -17.60 19.18
C THR A 207 -18.20 -18.00 18.63
N VAL A 208 -17.75 -19.20 18.97
CA VAL A 208 -16.53 -19.78 18.39
C VAL A 208 -16.85 -20.20 16.96
N LEU A 209 -15.96 -19.84 16.04
CA LEU A 209 -16.08 -20.20 14.63
C LEU A 209 -15.39 -21.53 14.38
N THR A 210 -15.99 -22.38 13.53
CA THR A 210 -15.30 -23.56 13.02
C THR A 210 -14.15 -23.10 12.13
N SER A 211 -12.92 -23.49 12.45
CA SER A 211 -11.72 -23.16 11.67
C SER A 211 -11.84 -23.75 10.26
N GLY A 212 -12.07 -22.88 9.27
CA GLY A 212 -12.04 -23.20 7.83
C GLY A 212 -10.63 -23.11 7.23
N SER A 213 -9.68 -22.54 7.97
CA SER A 213 -8.25 -22.52 7.67
C SER A 213 -7.47 -23.18 8.81
N SER A 214 -6.37 -23.88 8.52
CA SER A 214 -5.53 -24.49 9.54
C SER A 214 -5.03 -23.44 10.57
N GLY A 215 -5.06 -23.79 11.86
CA GLY A 215 -4.60 -22.91 12.94
C GLY A 215 -5.72 -22.19 13.69
N CYS A 216 -5.34 -21.40 14.70
CA CYS A 216 -6.22 -20.56 15.52
C CYS A 216 -6.69 -19.28 14.79
N ARG A 217 -6.90 -19.34 13.47
CA ARG A 217 -7.25 -18.18 12.65
C ARG A 217 -8.39 -18.55 11.71
N GLN A 218 -9.21 -17.56 11.39
CA GLN A 218 -10.34 -17.75 10.49
C GLN A 218 -10.38 -16.68 9.42
N ARG A 219 -10.26 -17.10 8.15
CA ARG A 219 -10.53 -16.19 7.03
C ARG A 219 -12.03 -16.14 6.78
N SER A 220 -12.55 -14.93 6.61
CA SER A 220 -13.93 -14.71 6.19
C SER A 220 -14.07 -13.41 5.40
N THR A 221 -15.22 -13.25 4.78
CA THR A 221 -15.70 -12.04 4.10
C THR A 221 -17.01 -11.61 4.76
N VAL A 222 -17.29 -10.30 4.74
CA VAL A 222 -18.60 -9.76 5.12
C VAL A 222 -19.69 -10.42 4.27
N ALA A 223 -20.81 -10.74 4.92
CA ALA A 223 -21.92 -11.55 4.43
C ALA A 223 -21.70 -13.08 4.36
N ASP A 224 -20.50 -13.58 4.72
CA ASP A 224 -20.30 -15.03 4.84
C ASP A 224 -21.13 -15.61 5.98
N GLN A 225 -21.63 -16.84 5.77
CA GLN A 225 -22.18 -17.71 6.81
C GLN A 225 -21.10 -18.69 7.26
N LEU A 226 -20.54 -18.46 8.44
CA LEU A 226 -19.47 -19.31 8.98
C LEU A 226 -20.05 -20.34 9.93
N GLY A 227 -19.53 -21.57 9.89
CA GLY A 227 -19.88 -22.59 10.89
C GLY A 227 -19.48 -22.16 12.30
N VAL A 228 -20.27 -22.56 13.30
CA VAL A 228 -19.98 -22.29 14.71
C VAL A 228 -19.68 -23.57 15.49
N ALA A 229 -18.88 -23.43 16.54
CA ALA A 229 -18.53 -24.48 17.50
C ALA A 229 -18.83 -23.99 18.92
N THR A 230 -18.76 -24.87 19.91
CA THR A 230 -18.95 -24.50 21.32
C THR A 230 -17.65 -24.20 22.05
N THR A 231 -16.53 -24.75 21.58
CA THR A 231 -15.23 -24.70 22.26
C THR A 231 -14.14 -24.34 21.27
N GLN A 232 -13.10 -23.67 21.77
CA GLN A 232 -11.94 -23.29 20.96
C GLN A 232 -11.33 -24.48 20.19
N PRO A 233 -10.84 -24.27 18.96
CA PRO A 233 -10.05 -25.26 18.24
C PRO A 233 -8.77 -25.65 19.00
N ALA A 234 -8.35 -26.91 18.88
CA ALA A 234 -7.13 -27.42 19.51
C ALA A 234 -5.86 -26.67 19.06
N ASP A 235 -5.89 -26.06 17.87
CA ASP A 235 -4.78 -25.30 17.30
C ASP A 235 -4.54 -23.94 17.99
N CYS A 236 -5.46 -23.50 18.87
CA CYS A 236 -5.28 -22.32 19.72
C CYS A 236 -4.38 -22.64 20.92
N THR A 237 -3.09 -22.86 20.63
CA THR A 237 -2.07 -23.14 21.65
C THR A 237 -1.80 -21.92 22.54
N SER A 238 -1.32 -22.16 23.76
CA SER A 238 -0.89 -21.09 24.68
C SER A 238 0.17 -20.19 24.04
N SER A 239 1.17 -20.76 23.37
CA SER A 239 2.21 -20.01 22.67
C SER A 239 1.66 -19.09 21.57
N TYR A 240 0.56 -19.48 20.92
CA TYR A 240 -0.08 -18.63 19.92
C TYR A 240 -0.76 -17.43 20.59
N LEU A 241 -1.53 -17.69 21.65
CA LEU A 241 -2.25 -16.64 22.39
C LEU A 241 -1.29 -15.66 23.06
N ASP A 242 -0.20 -16.15 23.67
CA ASP A 242 0.83 -15.30 24.29
C ASP A 242 1.48 -14.37 23.26
N GLY A 243 1.60 -14.80 22.01
CA GLY A 243 2.11 -13.99 20.91
C GLY A 243 1.17 -12.86 20.46
N LEU A 244 -0.10 -12.86 20.88
CA LEU A 244 -1.05 -11.79 20.57
C LEU A 244 -0.92 -10.59 21.51
N VAL A 245 -0.27 -10.73 22.67
CA VAL A 245 -0.16 -9.65 23.65
C VAL A 245 0.60 -8.45 23.06
N GLY A 246 -0.01 -7.26 23.14
CA GLY A 246 0.51 -6.02 22.56
C GLY A 246 0.24 -5.86 21.06
N SER A 247 -0.55 -6.72 20.44
CA SER A 247 -0.93 -6.62 19.03
C SER A 247 -2.39 -6.24 18.82
N ASP A 248 -2.67 -5.66 17.65
CA ASP A 248 -4.03 -5.34 17.20
C ASP A 248 -4.59 -6.51 16.40
N ILE A 249 -5.55 -7.20 17.00
CA ILE A 249 -6.24 -8.33 16.38
C ILE A 249 -7.53 -7.89 15.70
N TRP A 250 -7.92 -8.62 14.66
CA TRP A 250 -9.20 -8.41 13.99
C TRP A 250 -10.21 -9.47 14.42
N VAL A 251 -11.35 -9.02 14.91
CA VAL A 251 -12.43 -9.85 15.44
C VAL A 251 -13.67 -9.69 14.56
N PRO A 252 -14.21 -10.77 13.98
CA PRO A 252 -15.47 -10.74 13.26
C PRO A 252 -16.63 -10.35 14.17
N VAL A 253 -17.49 -9.49 13.67
CA VAL A 253 -18.75 -9.11 14.33
C VAL A 253 -19.90 -9.70 13.54
N TYR A 254 -20.80 -10.41 14.21
CA TYR A 254 -22.00 -10.99 13.58
C TYR A 254 -23.27 -10.26 13.99
N ASP A 255 -24.22 -10.19 13.08
CA ASP A 255 -25.57 -9.65 13.31
C ASP A 255 -26.62 -10.76 13.41
N GLN A 256 -26.31 -11.98 12.98
CA GLN A 256 -27.19 -13.14 13.11
C GLN A 256 -26.38 -14.39 13.46
N SER A 257 -26.88 -15.21 14.37
CA SER A 257 -26.36 -16.55 14.63
C SER A 257 -27.49 -17.56 14.77
N THR A 258 -27.23 -18.77 14.30
CA THR A 258 -28.03 -19.97 14.51
C THR A 258 -27.20 -20.95 15.35
N ALA A 259 -27.76 -22.12 15.67
CA ALA A 259 -27.02 -23.17 16.34
C ALA A 259 -25.81 -23.70 15.52
N THR A 260 -25.77 -23.43 14.21
CA THR A 260 -24.76 -24.00 13.29
C THR A 260 -24.03 -22.96 12.45
N SER A 261 -24.51 -21.71 12.39
CA SER A 261 -23.87 -20.66 11.58
C SER A 261 -23.91 -19.28 12.23
N ALA A 262 -22.95 -18.43 11.88
CA ALA A 262 -22.94 -17.02 12.20
C ALA A 262 -22.72 -16.19 10.92
N HIS A 263 -23.52 -15.16 10.72
CA HIS A 263 -23.44 -14.24 9.59
C HIS A 263 -22.47 -13.11 9.90
N VAL A 264 -21.40 -12.99 9.11
CA VAL A 264 -20.39 -11.93 9.32
C VAL A 264 -20.96 -10.59 8.84
N TYR A 265 -21.09 -9.64 9.76
CA TYR A 265 -21.59 -8.30 9.46
C TYR A 265 -20.46 -7.31 9.18
N ALA A 266 -19.41 -7.33 10.01
CA ALA A 266 -18.27 -6.42 9.91
C ALA A 266 -17.07 -6.96 10.71
N TYR A 267 -15.98 -6.20 10.77
CA TYR A 267 -14.84 -6.51 11.63
C TYR A 267 -14.55 -5.36 12.58
N ALA A 268 -14.23 -5.71 13.82
CA ALA A 268 -13.73 -4.79 14.83
C ALA A 268 -12.25 -5.05 15.10
N ALA A 269 -11.49 -4.01 15.42
CA ALA A 269 -10.10 -4.12 15.82
C ALA A 269 -9.99 -4.01 17.35
N MET A 270 -9.20 -4.89 17.96
CA MET A 270 -8.99 -4.94 19.41
C MET A 270 -7.50 -4.98 19.71
N HIS A 271 -7.05 -4.10 20.60
CA HIS A 271 -5.68 -4.14 21.11
C HIS A 271 -5.61 -5.08 22.31
N VAL A 272 -4.79 -6.12 22.22
CA VAL A 272 -4.68 -7.15 23.27
C VAL A 272 -3.75 -6.70 24.38
N THR A 273 -4.25 -6.62 25.61
CA THR A 273 -3.45 -6.26 26.79
C THR A 273 -3.00 -7.48 27.59
N SER A 274 -3.82 -8.53 27.62
CA SER A 274 -3.48 -9.77 28.33
C SER A 274 -4.24 -10.96 27.76
N VAL A 275 -3.70 -12.15 27.98
CA VAL A 275 -4.33 -13.41 27.63
C VAL A 275 -4.37 -14.34 28.84
N SER A 276 -5.38 -15.21 28.88
CA SER A 276 -5.47 -16.31 29.84
C SER A 276 -5.60 -17.61 29.07
N THR A 277 -4.74 -18.57 29.40
CA THR A 277 -4.70 -19.90 28.79
C THR A 277 -5.44 -20.95 29.64
N ALA A 278 -6.11 -20.51 30.72
CA ALA A 278 -7.05 -21.32 31.48
C ALA A 278 -8.18 -21.81 30.55
N SER A 279 -8.91 -22.87 30.92
CA SER A 279 -10.04 -23.35 30.13
C SER A 279 -11.34 -22.74 30.66
N PRO A 280 -12.11 -21.97 29.86
CA PRO A 280 -11.85 -21.57 28.47
C PRO A 280 -10.82 -20.44 28.36
N ALA A 281 -10.02 -20.46 27.28
CA ALA A 281 -9.01 -19.42 27.09
C ALA A 281 -9.70 -18.07 26.84
N SER A 282 -9.02 -16.98 27.16
CA SER A 282 -9.57 -15.65 26.94
C SER A 282 -8.52 -14.63 26.57
N VAL A 283 -8.97 -13.61 25.84
CA VAL A 283 -8.16 -12.47 25.41
C VAL A 283 -8.81 -11.21 25.98
N THR A 284 -8.04 -10.41 26.68
CA THR A 284 -8.49 -9.15 27.28
C THR A 284 -7.78 -7.97 26.62
N GLY A 285 -8.52 -6.90 26.37
CA GLY A 285 -8.03 -5.77 25.61
C GLY A 285 -9.10 -4.70 25.43
N TYR A 286 -8.88 -3.72 24.57
CA TYR A 286 -9.84 -2.65 24.30
C TYR A 286 -10.06 -2.49 22.79
N TRP A 287 -11.25 -2.04 22.42
CA TRP A 287 -11.59 -1.77 21.01
C TRP A 287 -10.85 -0.55 20.51
N THR A 288 -10.22 -0.65 19.33
CA THR A 288 -9.37 0.38 18.75
C THR A 288 -9.61 0.50 17.24
N TYR A 289 -8.92 1.44 16.60
CA TYR A 289 -8.79 1.47 15.16
C TYR A 289 -7.58 0.63 14.74
N GLY A 290 -7.79 -0.29 13.79
CA GLY A 290 -6.74 -1.09 13.20
C GLY A 290 -6.80 -1.00 11.68
N ALA A 291 -5.66 -0.80 11.03
CA ALA A 291 -5.57 -0.70 9.58
C ALA A 291 -4.71 -1.83 9.00
N ARG A 292 -5.16 -2.46 7.91
CA ARG A 292 -4.35 -3.43 7.13
C ARG A 292 -4.47 -3.15 5.64
N GLN A 293 -3.39 -3.41 4.91
CA GLN A 293 -3.38 -3.23 3.46
C GLN A 293 -4.08 -4.41 2.81
N ILE A 294 -4.95 -4.12 1.85
CA ILE A 294 -5.51 -5.13 0.96
C ILE A 294 -5.20 -4.76 -0.49
N ASN A 295 -5.42 -5.72 -1.39
CA ASN A 295 -5.39 -5.45 -2.82
C ASN A 295 -6.55 -4.51 -3.18
N THR A 296 -6.35 -3.71 -4.23
CA THR A 296 -7.38 -2.82 -4.76
C THR A 296 -8.64 -3.62 -5.10
N PRO A 297 -9.79 -3.32 -4.48
CA PRO A 297 -11.04 -4.01 -4.77
C PRO A 297 -11.67 -3.43 -6.04
N ASP A 298 -12.42 -4.27 -6.77
CA ASP A 298 -13.14 -3.84 -7.98
C ASP A 298 -14.29 -2.85 -7.68
N THR A 299 -14.83 -2.92 -6.46
CA THR A 299 -15.90 -2.02 -5.97
C THR A 299 -15.58 -1.57 -4.56
N VAL A 300 -16.04 -0.38 -4.17
CA VAL A 300 -15.82 0.12 -2.81
C VAL A 300 -16.59 -0.76 -1.82
N PRO A 301 -15.92 -1.39 -0.84
CA PRO A 301 -16.57 -2.17 0.19
C PRO A 301 -17.62 -1.37 0.95
N THR A 302 -18.81 -1.96 1.12
CA THR A 302 -19.92 -1.40 1.91
C THR A 302 -19.92 -1.91 3.35
N ALA A 303 -18.83 -2.53 3.79
CA ALA A 303 -18.71 -3.05 5.14
C ALA A 303 -18.82 -1.91 6.16
N PRO A 304 -19.66 -2.05 7.20
CA PRO A 304 -19.70 -1.12 8.32
C PRO A 304 -18.33 -0.94 8.96
N ASP A 305 -18.02 0.29 9.38
CA ASP A 305 -16.76 0.61 10.05
C ASP A 305 -16.90 0.45 11.56
N LEU A 306 -16.47 -0.70 12.10
CA LEU A 306 -16.40 -0.98 13.54
C LEU A 306 -14.97 -0.88 14.09
N GLY A 307 -14.08 -0.18 13.38
CA GLY A 307 -12.70 0.07 13.79
C GLY A 307 -11.65 -0.74 13.00
N ALA A 308 -12.01 -1.89 12.41
CA ALA A 308 -11.11 -2.59 11.49
C ALA A 308 -11.26 -2.05 10.07
N ARG A 309 -10.21 -1.43 9.55
CA ARG A 309 -10.20 -0.73 8.27
C ARG A 309 -9.22 -1.38 7.30
N ALA A 310 -9.71 -1.58 6.08
CA ALA A 310 -8.89 -1.99 4.96
C ALA A 310 -8.40 -0.76 4.20
N VAL A 311 -7.12 -0.74 3.84
CA VAL A 311 -6.46 0.33 3.10
C VAL A 311 -5.97 -0.19 1.75
N PHE A 312 -6.23 0.55 0.68
CA PHE A 312 -5.88 0.14 -0.68
C PHE A 312 -5.59 1.34 -1.58
N LEU A 313 -4.82 1.10 -2.66
CA LEU A 313 -4.66 2.06 -3.74
C LEU A 313 -5.95 2.15 -4.54
N TRP A 314 -6.26 3.34 -5.02
CA TRP A 314 -7.47 3.61 -5.78
C TRP A 314 -7.15 4.40 -7.04
N ASP A 315 -7.95 4.19 -8.08
CA ASP A 315 -7.79 4.89 -9.34
C ASP A 315 -8.20 6.38 -9.18
N PRO A 316 -7.28 7.35 -9.36
CA PRO A 316 -7.59 8.76 -9.26
C PRO A 316 -8.63 9.24 -10.29
N ASP A 317 -8.77 8.56 -11.44
CA ASP A 317 -9.71 8.98 -12.49
C ASP A 317 -11.18 8.78 -12.08
N THR A 318 -11.44 7.89 -11.13
CA THR A 318 -12.78 7.64 -10.60
C THR A 318 -13.17 8.57 -9.44
N TRP A 319 -12.32 9.55 -9.09
CA TRP A 319 -12.57 10.52 -8.03
C TRP A 319 -13.70 11.50 -8.38
N GLN A 320 -14.72 11.55 -7.53
CA GLN A 320 -15.86 12.48 -7.67
C GLN A 320 -15.74 13.72 -6.77
N GLY A 321 -14.73 13.81 -5.91
CA GLY A 321 -14.49 15.00 -5.09
C GLY A 321 -13.94 16.18 -5.90
N VAL A 322 -13.99 17.37 -5.31
CA VAL A 322 -13.51 18.60 -5.96
C VAL A 322 -11.99 18.51 -6.19
N ARG A 323 -11.57 18.38 -7.45
CA ARG A 323 -10.16 18.50 -7.83
C ARG A 323 -9.70 19.91 -7.48
N CYS A 324 -8.66 20.05 -6.63
CA CYS A 324 -8.03 21.37 -6.48
C CYS A 324 -7.50 21.80 -7.85
N PRO A 325 -7.66 23.08 -8.23
CA PRO A 325 -7.02 23.60 -9.42
C PRO A 325 -5.51 23.44 -9.28
N CYS A 326 -4.89 22.85 -10.31
CA CYS A 326 -3.46 22.67 -10.46
C CYS A 326 -2.73 24.02 -10.46
#